data_AF-A0A8J2S917-F1
#
_entry.id   AF-A0A8J2S917-F1
#
_cell.length_a   1.000
_cell.length_b   1.000
_cell.length_c   1.000
_cell.angle_alpha   90.00
_cell.angle_beta   90.00
_cell.angle_gamma   90.00
#
_symmetry.space_group_name_H-M   'P 1'
#
loop_
_entity.id
_entity.type
_entity.pdbx_description
1 polymer ?
#
loop_
_entity_poly.entity_id
_entity_poly.type
_entity_poly.pdbx_seq_one_letter_code
_entity_poly.pdbx_strand_id
1 'polypeptide(L)'
;MVERAQIVVFHTVDQVRKAQASGLIFLFLSHQWLGWSEPDPDGAHYAAMCSAIKAVAEIMSFWARHGSSNMHVLGADGSFGPLDLSDEATLVSTLGVFQGELTCCRLGHPRAQPCDKEELVLPILGLLAHMYRDHLLALRSSDGLELSKTSMAAGAFDLIAPHLDVLFPKTFEWEYTPDGTQIVETSPLFGDLVEAVKYAVEVEMAAEDDPIFQRAAPIFEPGTHARRRIHVRARYEKRRSGETDTSSPSRAHGGGHPMPRRGRPALHGMNWRSFRRDPDAQHPHGAPGEIDEP
;
A
#
# COMPACT_ATOMS: atom_id res chain seq x y z
N MET A 1 17.99 -29.97 -11.19
CA MET A 1 17.00 -29.33 -12.08
C MET A 1 16.44 -28.14 -11.34
N VAL A 2 16.69 -26.92 -11.81
CA VAL A 2 16.10 -25.71 -11.21
C VAL A 2 14.68 -25.59 -11.75
N GLU A 3 13.70 -25.66 -10.86
CA GLU A 3 12.28 -25.47 -11.20
C GLU A 3 12.11 -24.06 -11.79
N ARG A 4 11.68 -23.98 -13.05
CA ARG A 4 11.45 -22.68 -13.69
C ARG A 4 10.22 -22.04 -13.07
N ALA A 5 10.37 -20.83 -12.55
CA ALA A 5 9.24 -20.03 -12.06
C ALA A 5 8.18 -19.90 -13.17
N GLN A 6 6.94 -20.26 -12.84
CA GLN A 6 5.82 -20.20 -13.77
C GLN A 6 5.20 -18.80 -13.76
N ILE A 7 5.04 -18.18 -14.92
CA ILE A 7 4.29 -16.93 -15.05
C ILE A 7 2.80 -17.26 -14.88
N VAL A 8 2.18 -16.69 -13.85
CA VAL A 8 0.74 -16.78 -13.61
C VAL A 8 0.12 -15.43 -13.98
N VAL A 9 -0.83 -15.43 -14.92
CA VAL A 9 -1.49 -14.21 -15.39
C VAL A 9 -2.88 -14.09 -14.77
N PHE A 10 -3.13 -12.98 -14.08
CA PHE A 10 -4.44 -12.63 -13.53
C PHE A 10 -5.13 -11.65 -14.47
N HIS A 11 -6.22 -12.06 -15.08
CA HIS A 11 -6.96 -11.28 -16.09
C HIS A 11 -8.16 -10.52 -15.51
N THR A 12 -8.59 -10.83 -14.29
CA THR A 12 -9.74 -10.17 -13.66
C THR A 12 -9.47 -9.81 -12.20
N VAL A 13 -10.18 -8.78 -11.71
CA VAL A 13 -10.13 -8.35 -10.31
C VAL A 13 -10.54 -9.47 -9.35
N ASP A 14 -11.51 -10.31 -9.74
CA ASP A 14 -11.94 -11.43 -8.91
C ASP A 14 -10.88 -12.53 -8.78
N GLN A 15 -10.04 -12.74 -9.81
CA GLN A 15 -8.90 -13.66 -9.69
C GLN A 15 -7.86 -13.13 -8.71
N VAL A 16 -7.58 -11.82 -8.74
CA VAL A 16 -6.69 -11.17 -7.76
C VAL A 16 -7.25 -11.30 -6.35
N ARG A 17 -8.55 -11.04 -6.13
CA ARG A 17 -9.20 -11.20 -4.82
C ARG A 17 -9.15 -12.63 -4.29
N LYS A 18 -9.39 -13.63 -5.14
CA LYS A 18 -9.28 -15.05 -4.75
C LYS A 18 -7.86 -15.42 -4.36
N ALA A 19 -6.86 -14.94 -5.10
CA ALA A 19 -5.45 -15.14 -4.77
C ALA A 19 -5.05 -14.46 -3.45
N GLN A 20 -5.54 -13.24 -3.20
CA GLN A 20 -5.38 -12.55 -1.91
C GLN A 20 -6.01 -13.36 -0.76
N ALA A 21 -7.22 -13.88 -0.96
CA ALA A 21 -7.90 -14.72 0.05
C ALA A 21 -7.17 -16.04 0.35
N SER A 22 -6.37 -16.55 -0.59
CA SER A 22 -5.47 -17.70 -0.35
C SER A 22 -4.10 -17.31 0.23
N GLY A 23 -3.91 -16.05 0.61
CA GLY A 23 -2.68 -15.56 1.25
C GLY A 23 -1.57 -15.15 0.28
N LEU A 24 -1.85 -14.99 -1.02
CA LEU A 24 -0.86 -14.42 -1.95
C LEU A 24 -0.73 -12.90 -1.75
N ILE A 25 0.51 -12.44 -1.64
CA ILE A 25 0.87 -11.02 -1.54
C ILE A 25 1.27 -10.53 -2.94
N PHE A 26 0.73 -9.38 -3.35
CA PHE A 26 1.02 -8.75 -4.63
C PHE A 26 1.99 -7.59 -4.45
N LEU A 27 3.15 -7.68 -5.10
CA LEU A 27 4.15 -6.61 -5.17
C LEU A 27 4.12 -5.99 -6.56
N PHE A 28 3.89 -4.69 -6.62
CA PHE A 28 3.92 -3.95 -7.88
C PHE A 28 5.33 -3.38 -8.09
N LEU A 29 5.93 -3.72 -9.23
CA LEU A 29 7.19 -3.15 -9.68
C LEU A 29 6.91 -2.23 -10.85
N SER A 30 7.35 -0.99 -10.70
CA SER A 30 7.44 -0.07 -11.82
C SER A 30 8.92 0.00 -12.25
N HIS A 31 9.17 -0.15 -13.55
CA HIS A 31 10.47 0.16 -14.13
C HIS A 31 10.29 0.83 -15.48
N GLN A 32 11.21 1.73 -15.79
CA GLN A 32 11.28 2.36 -17.09
C GLN A 32 12.05 1.46 -18.06
N TRP A 33 11.50 1.30 -19.27
CA TRP A 33 12.17 0.60 -20.36
C TRP A 33 13.46 1.35 -20.74
N LEU A 34 14.58 0.63 -20.79
CA LEU A 34 15.88 1.16 -21.22
C LEU A 34 16.00 1.28 -22.75
N GLY A 35 15.15 0.59 -23.50
CA GLY A 35 15.12 0.63 -24.95
C GLY A 35 13.71 0.50 -25.52
N TRP A 36 13.54 0.89 -26.80
CA TRP A 36 12.25 0.80 -27.51
C TRP A 36 11.88 -0.63 -27.93
N SER A 37 12.88 -1.47 -28.18
CA SER A 37 12.72 -2.87 -28.60
C SER A 37 12.94 -3.86 -27.47
N GLU A 38 13.68 -3.46 -26.42
CA GLU A 38 14.05 -4.33 -25.31
C GLU A 38 14.02 -3.52 -24.00
N PRO A 39 13.17 -3.90 -23.03
CA PRO A 39 12.96 -3.13 -21.80
C PRO A 39 14.18 -3.10 -20.87
N ASP A 40 15.02 -4.14 -20.93
CA ASP A 40 16.16 -4.37 -20.06
C ASP A 40 17.22 -5.21 -20.78
N PRO A 41 17.91 -4.64 -21.79
CA PRO A 41 18.78 -5.40 -22.70
C PRO A 41 19.95 -6.08 -21.98
N ASP A 42 20.37 -5.54 -20.83
CA ASP A 42 21.46 -6.09 -20.03
C ASP A 42 20.95 -6.96 -18.85
N GLY A 43 19.63 -7.11 -18.68
CA GLY A 43 19.04 -7.83 -17.55
C GLY A 43 19.29 -7.16 -16.18
N ALA A 44 19.83 -5.94 -16.17
CA ALA A 44 20.28 -5.25 -14.97
C ALA A 44 19.10 -4.73 -14.14
N HIS A 45 18.05 -4.21 -14.78
CA HIS A 45 16.84 -3.76 -14.10
C HIS A 45 16.06 -4.92 -13.51
N TYR A 46 15.94 -6.03 -14.25
CA TYR A 46 15.33 -7.26 -13.78
C TYR A 46 16.09 -7.82 -12.59
N ALA A 47 17.42 -7.92 -12.66
CA ALA A 47 18.24 -8.36 -11.54
C ALA A 47 18.10 -7.46 -10.31
N ALA A 48 18.12 -6.13 -10.50
CA ALA A 48 17.96 -5.16 -9.43
C ALA A 48 16.55 -5.21 -8.80
N MET A 49 15.50 -5.31 -9.61
CA MET A 49 14.11 -5.45 -9.14
C MET A 49 13.92 -6.77 -8.39
N CYS A 50 14.43 -7.89 -8.93
CA CYS A 50 14.42 -9.16 -8.22
C CYS A 50 15.19 -9.07 -6.91
N SER A 51 16.32 -8.37 -6.86
CA SER A 51 17.12 -8.20 -5.65
C SER A 51 16.42 -7.30 -4.62
N ALA A 52 15.82 -6.20 -5.05
CA ALA A 52 15.07 -5.27 -4.21
C ALA A 52 13.78 -5.90 -3.67
N ILE A 53 13.03 -6.64 -4.49
CA ILE A 53 11.86 -7.40 -4.03
C ILE A 53 12.29 -8.49 -3.07
N LYS A 54 13.33 -9.27 -3.40
CA LYS A 54 13.80 -10.30 -2.48
C LYS A 54 14.22 -9.66 -1.17
N ALA A 55 14.99 -8.58 -1.19
CA ALA A 55 15.38 -7.88 0.03
C ALA A 55 14.17 -7.35 0.82
N VAL A 56 13.28 -6.56 0.21
CA VAL A 56 12.15 -5.95 0.93
C VAL A 56 11.09 -6.98 1.32
N ALA A 57 10.76 -7.92 0.43
CA ALA A 57 9.77 -8.95 0.69
C ALA A 57 10.30 -10.05 1.62
N GLU A 58 11.56 -10.48 1.51
CA GLU A 58 12.16 -11.38 2.50
C GLU A 58 12.29 -10.64 3.82
N ILE A 59 12.87 -9.44 3.88
CA ILE A 59 13.07 -8.74 5.15
C ILE A 59 11.73 -8.44 5.81
N MET A 60 10.80 -7.76 5.13
CA MET A 60 9.53 -7.37 5.75
C MET A 60 8.57 -8.55 5.92
N SER A 61 8.49 -9.51 4.99
CA SER A 61 7.55 -10.65 5.15
C SER A 61 8.08 -11.74 6.07
N PHE A 62 9.40 -11.96 6.10
CA PHE A 62 10.01 -12.85 7.08
C PHE A 62 9.92 -12.21 8.46
N TRP A 63 10.29 -10.93 8.61
CA TRP A 63 10.18 -10.23 9.88
C TRP A 63 8.73 -10.15 10.39
N ALA A 64 7.77 -9.80 9.53
CA ALA A 64 6.37 -9.74 9.93
C ALA A 64 5.79 -11.10 10.33
N ARG A 65 6.38 -12.24 9.92
CA ARG A 65 5.87 -13.59 10.26
C ARG A 65 6.71 -14.31 11.32
N HIS A 66 7.99 -13.98 11.41
CA HIS A 66 8.99 -14.71 12.16
C HIS A 66 9.83 -13.79 13.07
N GLY A 67 9.51 -12.50 13.18
CA GLY A 67 10.35 -11.53 13.89
C GLY A 67 11.77 -11.45 13.31
N SER A 68 12.70 -10.86 14.07
CA SER A 68 14.09 -10.68 13.62
C SER A 68 15.00 -11.89 13.92
N SER A 69 14.51 -12.91 14.62
CA SER A 69 15.30 -14.08 14.98
C SER A 69 15.74 -14.83 13.71
N ASN A 70 17.06 -14.93 13.48
CA ASN A 70 17.73 -15.46 12.29
C ASN A 70 17.82 -14.53 11.07
N MET A 71 17.42 -13.26 11.16
CA MET A 71 17.75 -12.28 10.13
C MET A 71 19.18 -11.79 10.33
N HIS A 72 19.93 -11.64 9.23
CA HIS A 72 21.30 -11.13 9.25
C HIS A 72 21.43 -10.02 8.20
N VAL A 73 22.20 -8.99 8.50
CA VAL A 73 22.51 -7.89 7.58
C VAL A 73 23.98 -7.94 7.21
N LEU A 74 24.25 -7.71 5.93
CA LEU A 74 25.57 -7.36 5.43
C LEU A 74 25.65 -5.83 5.31
N GLY A 75 26.38 -5.19 6.22
CA GLY A 75 26.63 -3.75 6.21
C GLY A 75 27.48 -3.32 5.00
N ALA A 76 27.39 -2.04 4.66
CA ALA A 76 28.14 -1.46 3.54
C ALA A 76 29.67 -1.51 3.74
N ASP A 77 30.13 -1.61 4.98
CA ASP A 77 31.53 -1.82 5.38
C ASP A 77 31.97 -3.30 5.30
N GLY A 78 31.07 -4.20 4.85
CA GLY A 78 31.30 -5.64 4.80
C GLY A 78 31.06 -6.36 6.12
N SER A 79 30.59 -5.66 7.16
CA SER A 79 30.20 -6.30 8.42
C SER A 79 29.02 -7.24 8.19
N PHE A 80 29.06 -8.45 8.77
CA PHE A 80 27.97 -9.40 8.70
C PHE A 80 27.56 -9.79 10.13
N GLY A 81 26.28 -9.62 10.47
CA GLY A 81 25.79 -9.88 11.80
C GLY A 81 24.27 -10.01 11.86
N PRO A 82 23.72 -10.43 13.01
CA PRO A 82 22.28 -10.49 13.20
C PRO A 82 21.64 -9.11 13.00
N LEU A 83 20.45 -9.08 12.41
CA LEU A 83 19.65 -7.88 12.28
C LEU A 83 19.08 -7.51 13.65
N ASP A 84 19.66 -6.50 14.27
CA ASP A 84 19.16 -5.93 15.52
C ASP A 84 18.27 -4.73 15.24
N LEU A 85 16.96 -4.97 15.12
CA LEU A 85 15.96 -3.91 14.99
C LEU A 85 15.61 -3.25 16.33
N SER A 86 16.20 -3.67 17.46
CA SER A 86 15.99 -2.99 18.74
C SER A 86 16.78 -1.67 18.83
N ASP A 87 17.84 -1.55 18.03
CA ASP A 87 18.54 -0.29 17.80
C ASP A 87 17.73 0.58 16.83
N GLU A 88 17.34 1.78 17.29
CA GLU A 88 16.53 2.72 16.51
C GLU A 88 17.20 3.12 15.20
N ALA A 89 18.52 3.35 15.20
CA ALA A 89 19.25 3.75 14.01
C ALA A 89 19.19 2.65 12.94
N THR A 90 19.41 1.40 13.34
CA THR A 90 19.32 0.21 12.48
C THR A 90 17.89 -0.01 12.00
N LEU A 91 16.89 0.15 12.87
CA LEU A 91 15.48 0.03 12.50
C LEU A 91 15.10 1.05 11.42
N VAL A 92 15.41 2.33 11.65
CA VAL A 92 15.07 3.40 10.71
C VAL A 92 15.86 3.24 9.42
N SER A 93 17.14 2.88 9.45
CA SER A 93 17.91 2.68 8.23
C SER A 93 17.45 1.46 7.41
N THR A 94 16.91 0.43 8.09
CA THR A 94 16.49 -0.81 7.44
C THR A 94 15.04 -0.74 6.93
N LEU A 95 14.14 -0.12 7.69
CA LEU A 95 12.71 -0.04 7.39
C LEU A 95 12.28 1.31 6.80
N GLY A 96 13.12 2.35 6.90
CA GLY A 96 12.86 3.72 6.45
C GLY A 96 12.93 3.91 4.94
N VAL A 97 12.12 3.15 4.20
CA VAL A 97 12.06 3.19 2.73
C VAL A 97 11.82 4.61 2.18
N PHE A 98 11.00 5.41 2.89
CA PHE A 98 10.63 6.76 2.45
C PHE A 98 11.66 7.83 2.78
N GLN A 99 12.64 7.53 3.64
CA GLN A 99 13.80 8.38 3.90
C GLN A 99 14.89 8.17 2.83
N GLY A 100 14.86 7.04 2.13
CA GLY A 100 15.81 6.73 1.07
C GLY A 100 15.70 7.62 -0.17
N GLU A 101 16.81 7.74 -0.89
CA GLU A 101 16.86 8.29 -2.24
C GLU A 101 16.55 7.19 -3.26
N LEU A 102 15.29 7.13 -3.71
CA LEU A 102 14.90 6.23 -4.80
C LEU A 102 15.51 6.72 -6.12
N THR A 103 15.67 5.81 -7.09
CA THR A 103 16.25 6.15 -8.40
C THR A 103 15.51 7.30 -9.07
N CYS A 104 14.17 7.33 -9.03
CA CYS A 104 13.37 8.44 -9.57
C CYS A 104 13.70 9.80 -8.92
N CYS A 105 13.97 9.81 -7.60
CA CYS A 105 14.37 11.01 -6.85
C CYS A 105 15.75 11.49 -7.26
N ARG A 106 16.73 10.58 -7.35
CA ARG A 106 18.10 10.89 -7.78
C ARG A 106 18.16 11.42 -9.21
N LEU A 107 17.25 10.98 -10.07
CA LEU A 107 17.13 11.48 -11.45
C LEU A 107 16.35 12.81 -11.55
N GLY A 108 15.86 13.36 -10.43
CA GLY A 108 15.14 14.63 -10.40
C GLY A 108 13.83 14.60 -11.19
N HIS A 109 13.15 13.45 -11.20
CA HIS A 109 11.85 13.22 -11.84
C HIS A 109 11.69 13.94 -13.20
N PRO A 110 12.44 13.52 -14.24
CA PRO A 110 12.48 14.24 -15.51
C PRO A 110 11.08 14.31 -16.13
N ARG A 111 10.69 15.50 -16.58
CA ARG A 111 9.34 15.78 -17.12
C ARG A 111 8.21 15.61 -16.09
N ALA A 112 8.50 15.88 -14.81
CA ALA A 112 7.52 15.83 -13.73
C ALA A 112 6.81 14.46 -13.61
N GLN A 113 7.58 13.38 -13.78
CA GLN A 113 7.05 12.02 -13.62
C GLN A 113 6.66 11.74 -12.16
N PRO A 114 5.66 10.88 -11.92
CA PRO A 114 5.30 10.45 -10.56
C PRO A 114 6.51 9.91 -9.80
N CYS A 115 6.52 10.09 -8.48
CA CYS A 115 7.58 9.57 -7.64
C CYS A 115 7.26 8.12 -7.24
N ASP A 116 8.24 7.22 -7.30
CA ASP A 116 8.07 5.81 -6.88
C ASP A 116 7.65 5.73 -5.39
N LYS A 117 8.01 6.72 -4.55
CA LYS A 117 7.52 6.81 -3.15
C LYS A 117 6.00 6.81 -3.11
N GLU A 118 5.33 7.47 -4.07
CA GLU A 118 3.88 7.54 -4.11
C GLU A 118 3.24 6.20 -4.48
N GLU A 119 3.90 5.42 -5.35
CA GLU A 119 3.43 4.07 -5.73
C GLU A 119 3.61 3.05 -4.60
N LEU A 120 4.64 3.23 -3.77
CA LEU A 120 4.93 2.37 -2.62
C LEU A 120 3.98 2.56 -1.43
N VAL A 121 3.20 3.65 -1.37
CA VAL A 121 2.30 3.93 -0.24
C VAL A 121 1.32 2.78 0.00
N LEU A 122 0.61 2.32 -1.04
CA LEU A 122 -0.43 1.30 -0.87
C LEU A 122 0.13 -0.07 -0.41
N PRO A 123 1.20 -0.62 -1.04
CA PRO A 123 1.83 -1.85 -0.55
C PRO A 123 2.28 -1.75 0.92
N ILE A 124 2.93 -0.64 1.31
CA ILE A 124 3.45 -0.47 2.67
C ILE A 124 2.31 -0.30 3.70
N LEU A 125 1.21 0.38 3.34
CA LEU A 125 0.00 0.41 4.16
C LEU A 125 -0.64 -0.98 4.34
N GLY A 126 -0.57 -1.85 3.33
CA GLY A 126 -1.03 -3.24 3.44
C GLY A 126 -0.23 -4.04 4.46
N LEU A 127 1.10 -3.85 4.52
CA LEU A 127 1.95 -4.47 5.52
C LEU A 127 1.67 -3.94 6.92
N LEU A 128 1.47 -2.62 7.06
CA LEU A 128 1.05 -2.00 8.31
C LEU A 128 -0.26 -2.59 8.83
N ALA A 129 -1.26 -2.74 7.95
CA ALA A 129 -2.56 -3.33 8.31
C ALA A 129 -2.39 -4.76 8.84
N HIS A 130 -1.52 -5.57 8.23
CA HIS A 130 -1.24 -6.93 8.67
C HIS A 130 -0.59 -6.96 10.06
N MET A 131 0.48 -6.17 10.27
CA MET A 131 1.16 -6.10 11.57
C MET A 131 0.21 -5.61 12.67
N TYR A 132 -0.62 -4.62 12.36
CA TYR A 132 -1.57 -4.08 13.32
C TYR A 132 -2.69 -5.08 13.68
N ARG A 133 -3.16 -5.86 12.69
CA ARG A 133 -4.12 -6.95 12.92
C ARG A 133 -3.55 -8.00 13.88
N ASP A 134 -2.30 -8.43 13.65
CA ASP A 134 -1.63 -9.41 14.51
C ASP A 134 -1.44 -8.87 15.93
N HIS A 135 -1.11 -7.58 16.08
CA HIS A 135 -1.03 -6.91 17.36
C HIS A 135 -2.37 -6.91 18.11
N LEU A 136 -3.48 -6.57 17.46
CA LEU A 136 -4.81 -6.61 18.09
C LEU A 136 -5.23 -8.03 18.48
N LEU A 137 -4.90 -9.05 17.68
CA LEU A 137 -5.15 -10.45 18.02
C LEU A 137 -4.35 -10.87 19.27
N ALA A 138 -3.10 -10.44 19.38
CA ALA A 138 -2.27 -10.72 20.54
C ALA A 138 -2.84 -10.09 21.82
N LEU A 139 -3.30 -8.84 21.77
CA LEU A 139 -3.94 -8.17 22.90
C LEU A 139 -5.20 -8.91 23.38
N ARG A 140 -6.05 -9.36 22.46
CA ARG A 140 -7.31 -10.08 22.79
C ARG A 140 -7.09 -11.50 23.32
N SER A 141 -5.99 -12.15 22.92
CA SER A 141 -5.66 -13.50 23.37
C SER A 141 -5.15 -13.54 24.82
N SER A 142 -4.82 -12.38 25.39
CA SER A 142 -4.28 -12.23 26.74
C SER A 142 -5.31 -12.48 27.86
N ASP A 143 -6.60 -12.56 27.52
CA ASP A 143 -7.72 -12.63 28.47
C ASP A 143 -8.12 -14.06 28.92
N GLY A 144 -7.36 -15.13 28.62
CA GLY A 144 -7.73 -16.42 29.23
C GLY A 144 -7.00 -17.72 28.87
N LEU A 145 -6.04 -17.76 27.94
CA LEU A 145 -5.25 -18.97 27.72
C LEU A 145 -3.89 -18.59 27.15
N GLU A 146 -2.81 -19.19 27.65
CA GLU A 146 -1.46 -19.07 27.08
C GLU A 146 -1.44 -19.60 25.64
N LEU A 147 -1.94 -18.81 24.68
CA LEU A 147 -1.53 -18.95 23.30
C LEU A 147 -0.13 -18.38 23.24
N SER A 148 0.82 -19.31 23.22
CA SER A 148 2.25 -19.14 23.07
C SER A 148 2.72 -17.76 22.60
N LYS A 149 3.84 -17.35 23.19
CA LYS A 149 4.87 -16.42 22.67
C LYS A 149 5.41 -16.78 21.26
N THR A 150 4.66 -17.47 20.41
CA THR A 150 5.14 -18.13 19.19
C THR A 150 4.67 -17.46 17.91
N SER A 151 3.93 -16.34 17.99
CA SER A 151 3.91 -15.40 16.88
C SER A 151 4.85 -14.25 17.19
N MET A 152 6.10 -14.36 16.73
CA MET A 152 7.03 -13.22 16.75
C MET A 152 6.51 -12.03 15.92
N ALA A 153 5.42 -12.21 15.14
CA ALA A 153 4.67 -11.15 14.48
C ALA A 153 3.98 -10.18 15.46
N ALA A 154 3.59 -10.63 16.65
CA ALA A 154 2.86 -9.80 17.62
C ALA A 154 3.67 -8.59 18.09
N GLY A 155 5.00 -8.72 18.18
CA GLY A 155 5.89 -7.62 18.56
C GLY A 155 6.33 -6.72 17.41
N ALA A 156 5.98 -7.05 16.16
CA ALA A 156 6.42 -6.28 15.00
C ALA A 156 5.82 -4.87 15.00
N PHE A 157 4.51 -4.76 15.25
CA PHE A 157 3.86 -3.46 15.37
C PHE A 157 4.39 -2.67 16.58
N ASP A 158 4.56 -3.32 17.73
CA ASP A 158 5.08 -2.68 18.95
C ASP A 158 6.46 -2.06 18.72
N LEU A 159 7.29 -2.70 17.89
CA LEU A 159 8.61 -2.21 17.53
C LEU A 159 8.56 -0.95 16.66
N ILE A 160 7.65 -0.88 15.69
CA ILE A 160 7.56 0.28 14.77
C ILE A 160 6.63 1.38 15.26
N ALA A 161 5.74 1.10 16.23
CA ALA A 161 4.76 2.04 16.75
C ALA A 161 5.39 3.37 17.23
N PRO A 162 6.53 3.38 17.93
CA PRO A 162 7.19 4.63 18.34
C PRO A 162 7.77 5.44 17.16
N HIS A 163 7.94 4.82 16.00
CA HIS A 163 8.63 5.40 14.84
C HIS A 163 7.70 5.63 13.64
N LEU A 164 6.38 5.53 13.81
CA LEU A 164 5.43 5.65 12.70
C LEU A 164 5.56 6.98 11.95
N ASP A 165 5.79 8.10 12.64
CA ASP A 165 5.95 9.41 12.00
C ASP A 165 7.18 9.48 11.10
N VAL A 166 8.24 8.75 11.47
CA VAL A 166 9.46 8.64 10.67
C VAL A 166 9.22 7.67 9.52
N LEU A 167 8.74 6.46 9.79
CA LEU A 167 8.58 5.41 8.77
C LEU A 167 7.47 5.72 7.75
N PHE A 168 6.46 6.51 8.13
CA PHE A 168 5.28 6.84 7.32
C PHE A 168 5.05 8.36 7.30
N PRO A 169 5.98 9.14 6.69
CA PRO A 169 5.93 10.59 6.79
C PRO A 169 4.69 11.16 6.08
N LYS A 170 4.01 12.10 6.73
CA LYS A 170 2.77 12.69 6.17
C LYS A 170 3.00 13.36 4.81
N THR A 171 4.17 13.96 4.62
CA THR A 171 4.58 14.71 3.44
C THR A 171 6.00 14.35 3.03
N PHE A 172 6.39 14.73 1.81
CA PHE A 172 7.75 14.64 1.32
C PHE A 172 8.08 15.81 0.39
N GLU A 173 9.36 16.13 0.28
CA GLU A 173 9.85 17.05 -0.74
C GLU A 173 9.95 16.32 -2.08
N TRP A 174 9.23 16.83 -3.09
CA TRP A 174 9.29 16.33 -4.44
C TRP A 174 10.07 17.30 -5.32
N GLU A 175 11.27 16.87 -5.69
CA GLU A 175 12.12 17.60 -6.62
C GLU A 175 11.91 17.09 -8.05
N TYR A 176 11.55 17.97 -8.98
CA TYR A 176 11.33 17.61 -10.37
C TYR A 176 11.88 18.67 -11.32
N THR A 177 12.30 18.23 -12.51
CA THR A 177 12.98 19.10 -13.49
C THR A 177 12.19 19.21 -14.80
N PRO A 178 11.18 20.09 -14.89
CA PRO A 178 10.53 20.44 -16.16
C PRO A 178 11.43 21.39 -16.98
N ASP A 179 11.73 21.03 -18.24
CA ASP A 179 12.55 21.83 -19.18
C ASP A 179 13.95 22.23 -18.63
N GLY A 180 14.54 21.42 -17.75
CA GLY A 180 15.86 21.71 -17.18
C GLY A 180 15.84 22.70 -16.00
N THR A 181 14.67 23.20 -15.58
CA THR A 181 14.53 24.02 -14.38
C THR A 181 14.18 23.12 -13.19
N GLN A 182 14.98 23.12 -12.13
CA GLN A 182 14.66 22.36 -10.92
C GLN A 182 13.54 23.06 -10.14
N ILE A 183 12.53 22.31 -9.74
CA ILE A 183 11.42 22.75 -8.89
C ILE A 183 11.35 21.80 -7.70
N VAL A 184 11.15 22.36 -6.50
CA VAL A 184 10.94 21.61 -5.26
C VAL A 184 9.59 21.99 -4.68
N GLU A 185 8.74 21.01 -4.39
CA GLU A 185 7.46 21.22 -3.72
C GLU A 185 7.20 20.19 -2.60
N THR A 186 6.73 20.67 -1.46
CA THR A 186 6.20 19.80 -0.40
C THR A 186 4.88 19.19 -0.85
N SER A 187 4.82 17.87 -0.88
CA SER A 187 3.63 17.11 -1.31
C SER A 187 3.16 16.14 -0.23
N PRO A 188 1.84 15.90 -0.09
CA PRO A 188 1.32 14.82 0.73
C PRO A 188 1.87 13.47 0.27
N LEU A 189 2.24 12.61 1.22
CA LEU A 189 2.64 11.22 0.98
C LEU A 189 1.68 10.27 1.71
N PHE A 190 1.78 10.16 3.03
CA PHE A 190 0.84 9.35 3.81
C PHE A 190 -0.36 10.14 4.32
N GLY A 191 -0.26 11.45 4.56
CA GLY A 191 -1.34 12.21 5.21
C GLY A 191 -1.81 11.52 6.50
N ASP A 192 -3.11 11.23 6.60
CA ASP A 192 -3.69 10.47 7.72
C ASP A 192 -3.98 9.00 7.37
N LEU A 193 -3.40 8.47 6.29
CA LEU A 193 -3.67 7.10 5.83
C LEU A 193 -3.22 6.02 6.85
N VAL A 194 -2.20 6.29 7.66
CA VAL A 194 -1.75 5.39 8.74
C VAL A 194 -2.87 5.19 9.77
N GLU A 195 -3.49 6.29 10.22
CA GLU A 195 -4.61 6.24 11.16
C GLU A 195 -5.88 5.68 10.50
N ALA A 196 -6.09 5.98 9.21
CA ALA A 196 -7.20 5.39 8.45
C ALA A 196 -7.08 3.86 8.37
N VAL A 197 -5.87 3.33 8.17
CA VAL A 197 -5.62 1.89 8.16
C VAL A 197 -5.86 1.28 9.53
N LYS A 198 -5.34 1.87 10.61
CA LYS A 198 -5.57 1.40 11.97
C LYS A 198 -7.06 1.35 12.30
N TYR A 199 -7.78 2.44 12.02
CA TYR A 199 -9.23 2.50 12.20
C TYR A 199 -9.97 1.44 11.37
N ALA A 200 -9.58 1.23 10.11
CA ALA A 200 -10.20 0.23 9.25
C ALA A 200 -10.02 -1.20 9.80
N VAL A 201 -8.83 -1.53 10.29
CA VAL A 201 -8.54 -2.82 10.93
C VAL A 201 -9.32 -2.98 12.24
N GLU A 202 -9.41 -1.94 13.06
CA GLU A 202 -10.23 -1.96 14.28
C GLU A 202 -11.70 -2.24 13.98
N VAL A 203 -12.28 -1.55 12.98
CA VAL A 203 -13.66 -1.77 12.55
C VAL A 203 -13.85 -3.17 11.97
N GLU A 204 -12.91 -3.66 11.16
CA GLU A 204 -12.94 -5.02 10.58
C GLU A 204 -12.95 -6.09 11.68
N MET A 205 -12.18 -5.87 12.74
CA MET A 205 -12.02 -6.82 13.84
C MET A 205 -13.02 -6.63 14.99
N ALA A 206 -13.81 -5.57 14.99
CA ALA A 206 -14.74 -5.25 16.08
C ALA A 206 -15.87 -6.29 16.20
N ALA A 207 -16.27 -6.59 17.44
CA ALA A 207 -17.48 -7.37 17.69
C ALA A 207 -18.74 -6.56 17.32
N GLU A 208 -19.87 -7.21 17.01
CA GLU A 208 -21.08 -6.50 16.55
C GLU A 208 -21.58 -5.42 17.53
N ASP A 209 -21.31 -5.59 18.83
CA ASP A 209 -21.68 -4.68 19.91
C ASP A 209 -20.58 -3.68 20.30
N ASP A 210 -19.47 -3.65 19.55
CA ASP A 210 -18.33 -2.77 19.83
C ASP A 210 -18.73 -1.28 19.75
N PRO A 211 -18.35 -0.45 20.75
CA PRO A 211 -18.62 0.98 20.75
C PRO A 211 -18.09 1.74 19.51
N ILE A 212 -17.14 1.20 18.75
CA ILE A 212 -16.62 1.82 17.53
C ILE A 212 -17.74 2.11 16.51
N PHE A 213 -18.77 1.26 16.46
CA PHE A 213 -19.93 1.45 15.57
C PHE A 213 -20.87 2.58 16.01
N GLN A 214 -20.75 3.05 17.26
CA GLN A 214 -21.53 4.17 17.80
C GLN A 214 -20.82 5.51 17.60
N ARG A 215 -19.53 5.49 17.26
CA ARG A 215 -18.72 6.69 17.03
C ARG A 215 -18.90 7.18 15.61
N ALA A 216 -18.83 8.49 15.41
CA ALA A 216 -18.74 9.05 14.05
C ALA A 216 -17.40 8.64 13.44
N ALA A 217 -17.41 8.15 12.20
CA ALA A 217 -16.19 7.83 11.49
C ALA A 217 -15.29 9.07 11.39
N PRO A 218 -14.00 8.99 11.75
CA PRO A 218 -13.09 10.12 11.63
C PRO A 218 -12.97 10.60 10.17
N ILE A 219 -12.71 11.88 10.01
CA ILE A 219 -12.38 12.46 8.70
C ILE A 219 -10.85 12.42 8.59
N PHE A 220 -10.33 11.64 7.64
CA PHE A 220 -8.89 11.50 7.42
C PHE A 220 -8.45 12.43 6.28
N GLU A 221 -7.36 13.16 6.48
CA GLU A 221 -6.70 13.88 5.39
C GLU A 221 -6.15 12.89 4.35
N PRO A 222 -6.37 13.15 3.05
CA PRO A 222 -5.92 12.25 2.00
C PRO A 222 -4.39 12.23 1.93
N GLY A 223 -3.81 11.04 1.79
CA GLY A 223 -2.41 10.89 1.36
C GLY A 223 -2.21 11.25 -0.11
N THR A 224 -1.03 10.92 -0.64
CA THR A 224 -0.75 11.07 -2.07
C THR A 224 -1.78 10.31 -2.89
N HIS A 225 -2.05 10.86 -4.06
CA HIS A 225 -2.79 10.19 -5.10
C HIS A 225 -1.95 10.34 -6.36
N ALA A 226 -1.16 9.32 -6.71
CA ALA A 226 -0.21 9.36 -7.84
C ALA A 226 -0.84 9.90 -9.15
N ARG A 227 -2.16 9.74 -9.34
CA ARG A 227 -2.88 10.34 -10.49
C ARG A 227 -2.93 11.88 -10.52
N ARG A 228 -2.72 12.60 -9.42
CA ARG A 228 -2.72 14.09 -9.40
C ARG A 228 -1.62 14.65 -10.31
N ARG A 229 -0.50 13.94 -10.45
CA ARG A 229 0.67 14.43 -11.21
C ARG A 229 0.58 14.18 -12.70
N ILE A 230 -0.36 13.35 -13.15
CA ILE A 230 -0.77 13.26 -14.56
C ILE A 230 -1.22 14.65 -15.05
N HIS A 231 -1.88 15.45 -14.21
CA HIS A 231 -2.30 16.80 -14.58
C HIS A 231 -1.14 17.81 -14.65
N VAL A 232 -0.11 17.66 -13.82
CA VAL A 232 1.10 18.50 -13.88
C VAL A 232 1.82 18.24 -15.19
N ARG A 233 2.02 16.95 -15.53
CA ARG A 233 2.55 16.52 -16.82
C ARG A 233 1.72 17.04 -18.01
N ALA A 234 0.40 16.89 -17.97
CA ALA A 234 -0.49 17.35 -19.04
C ALA A 234 -0.46 18.88 -19.22
N ARG A 235 -0.43 19.66 -18.12
CA ARG A 235 -0.28 21.12 -18.18
C ARG A 235 1.04 21.53 -18.82
N TYR A 236 2.10 20.80 -18.49
CA TYR A 236 3.42 21.06 -19.04
C TYR A 236 3.53 20.67 -20.53
N GLU A 237 3.02 19.50 -20.92
CA GLU A 237 2.93 19.08 -22.32
C GLU A 237 2.12 20.08 -23.16
N LYS A 238 1.02 20.63 -22.61
CA LYS A 238 0.21 21.69 -23.23
C LYS A 238 0.96 23.03 -23.36
N ARG A 239 1.79 23.41 -22.37
CA ARG A 239 2.65 24.61 -22.48
C ARG A 239 3.72 24.44 -23.55
N ARG A 240 4.31 23.26 -23.65
CA ARG A 240 5.35 22.94 -24.63
C ARG A 240 4.83 22.86 -26.07
N SER A 241 3.58 22.43 -26.27
CA SER A 241 2.95 22.40 -27.60
C SER A 241 2.59 23.79 -28.16
N GLY A 242 2.74 24.85 -27.37
CA GLY A 242 2.35 26.21 -27.79
C GLY A 242 0.83 26.41 -27.87
N GLU A 243 0.03 25.45 -27.40
CA GLU A 243 -1.42 25.63 -27.28
C GLU A 243 -1.73 26.62 -26.16
N THR A 244 -1.93 27.88 -26.55
CA THR A 244 -2.46 28.91 -25.66
C THR A 244 -3.82 28.47 -25.13
N ASP A 245 -3.95 28.43 -23.80
CA ASP A 245 -5.15 28.04 -23.08
C ASP A 245 -6.26 29.08 -23.32
N THR A 246 -7.03 28.92 -24.39
CA THR A 246 -8.16 29.81 -24.72
C THR A 246 -9.35 29.65 -23.76
N SER A 247 -9.30 28.67 -22.84
CA SER A 247 -10.28 28.52 -21.76
C SER A 247 -9.89 29.30 -20.51
N SER A 248 -9.80 30.62 -20.62
CA SER A 248 -10.01 31.49 -19.45
C SER A 248 -11.51 31.65 -19.24
N PRO A 249 -12.06 31.41 -18.03
CA PRO A 249 -13.47 31.67 -17.76
C PRO A 249 -13.69 33.19 -17.82
N SER A 250 -14.36 33.63 -18.88
CA SER A 250 -14.85 35.00 -19.00
C SER A 250 -15.73 35.32 -17.79
N ARG A 251 -15.30 36.28 -16.97
CA ARG A 251 -16.15 37.01 -16.02
C ARG A 251 -17.21 37.76 -16.83
N ALA A 252 -18.35 37.13 -17.06
CA ALA A 252 -19.56 37.80 -17.51
C ALA A 252 -20.34 38.28 -16.28
N HIS A 253 -20.41 39.60 -16.14
CA HIS A 253 -21.39 40.28 -15.29
C HIS A 253 -22.81 40.08 -15.83
N GLY A 254 -23.76 39.87 -14.91
CA GLY A 254 -25.16 40.27 -15.09
C GLY A 254 -26.15 39.15 -15.40
N GLY A 255 -27.13 38.96 -14.51
CA GLY A 255 -28.34 38.19 -14.79
C GLY A 255 -28.85 37.41 -13.58
N GLY A 256 -29.61 38.07 -12.70
CA GLY A 256 -30.28 37.41 -11.59
C GLY A 256 -31.37 36.46 -12.08
N HIS A 257 -31.29 35.20 -11.65
CA HIS A 257 -32.40 34.25 -11.67
C HIS A 257 -32.51 33.54 -10.31
N PRO A 258 -33.74 33.29 -9.82
CA PRO A 258 -33.97 32.72 -8.50
C PRO A 258 -33.60 31.24 -8.44
N MET A 259 -32.91 30.88 -7.35
CA MET A 259 -32.48 29.53 -7.00
C MET A 259 -33.67 28.54 -6.87
N PRO A 260 -33.63 27.38 -7.55
CA PRO A 260 -34.35 26.21 -7.07
C PRO A 260 -33.56 25.55 -5.93
N ARG A 261 -34.28 25.19 -4.85
CA ARG A 261 -33.76 24.49 -3.68
C ARG A 261 -32.97 23.23 -4.10
N ARG A 262 -31.69 23.18 -3.73
CA ARG A 262 -30.83 21.99 -3.91
C ARG A 262 -31.34 20.84 -3.04
N GLY A 263 -31.81 19.78 -3.70
CA GLY A 263 -31.86 18.45 -3.12
C GLY A 263 -30.45 17.94 -2.82
N ARG A 264 -30.37 17.12 -1.77
CA ARG A 264 -29.15 16.41 -1.34
C ARG A 264 -28.51 15.64 -2.51
N PRO A 265 -27.18 15.64 -2.66
CA PRO A 265 -26.53 14.72 -3.57
C PRO A 265 -26.69 13.30 -3.02
N ALA A 266 -27.35 12.44 -3.79
CA ALA A 266 -27.35 11.01 -3.58
C ALA A 266 -25.94 10.48 -3.93
N LEU A 267 -25.15 10.18 -2.90
CA LEU A 267 -23.98 9.34 -3.05
C LEU A 267 -24.47 7.92 -3.35
N HIS A 268 -24.44 7.53 -4.62
CA HIS A 268 -24.37 6.13 -5.01
C HIS A 268 -22.99 5.60 -4.63
N GLY A 269 -22.92 4.86 -3.53
CA GLY A 269 -21.70 4.22 -3.06
C GLY A 269 -22.05 3.12 -2.05
N MET A 270 -21.99 1.87 -2.53
CA MET A 270 -21.90 0.63 -1.75
C MET A 270 -22.88 0.46 -0.59
N ASN A 271 -24.01 -0.21 -0.89
CA ASN A 271 -24.89 -0.78 0.11
C ASN A 271 -24.21 -2.00 0.75
N TRP A 272 -23.62 -1.83 1.94
CA TRP A 272 -23.00 -2.91 2.73
C TRP A 272 -24.01 -3.85 3.41
N ARG A 273 -25.33 -3.65 3.26
CA ARG A 273 -26.36 -4.42 3.97
C ARG A 273 -26.81 -5.72 3.28
N SER A 274 -26.19 -6.15 2.18
CA SER A 274 -26.60 -7.38 1.47
C SER A 274 -25.89 -8.66 1.94
N PHE A 275 -25.08 -8.63 2.99
CA PHE A 275 -24.59 -9.84 3.66
C PHE A 275 -25.47 -10.18 4.87
N ARG A 276 -26.67 -10.67 4.60
CA ARG A 276 -27.37 -11.55 5.56
C ARG A 276 -27.29 -12.96 4.98
N ARG A 277 -26.51 -13.84 5.61
CA ARG A 277 -26.75 -15.28 5.49
C ARG A 277 -28.03 -15.57 6.24
N ASP A 278 -28.96 -16.21 5.54
CA ASP A 278 -30.14 -16.81 6.13
C ASP A 278 -29.68 -18.03 6.95
N PRO A 279 -29.88 -18.08 8.28
CA PRO A 279 -29.41 -19.20 9.10
C PRO A 279 -30.25 -20.48 8.94
N ASP A 280 -31.33 -20.48 8.13
CA ASP A 280 -32.27 -21.60 8.04
C ASP A 280 -32.21 -22.43 6.75
N ALA A 281 -31.12 -22.37 5.98
CA ALA A 281 -30.93 -23.25 4.82
C ALA A 281 -30.53 -24.68 5.25
N GLN A 282 -31.51 -25.49 5.66
CA GLN A 282 -31.38 -26.93 5.87
C GLN A 282 -31.02 -27.64 4.56
N HIS A 283 -29.85 -28.29 4.52
CA HIS A 283 -29.51 -29.26 3.48
C HIS A 283 -29.93 -30.68 3.91
N PRO A 284 -30.61 -31.46 3.06
CA PRO A 284 -30.93 -32.85 3.36
C PRO A 284 -29.71 -33.77 3.15
N HIS A 285 -29.51 -34.66 4.12
CA HIS A 285 -28.56 -35.79 4.05
C HIS A 285 -28.96 -36.79 2.97
N GLY A 286 -28.07 -37.03 2.01
CA GLY A 286 -28.09 -38.20 1.13
C GLY A 286 -27.00 -39.19 1.54
N ALA A 287 -27.39 -40.44 1.82
CA ALA A 287 -26.50 -41.54 2.21
C ALA A 287 -25.65 -42.05 1.03
N PRO A 288 -24.45 -42.61 1.27
CA PRO A 288 -23.65 -43.24 0.23
C PRO A 288 -24.14 -44.67 -0.06
N GLY A 289 -24.37 -44.97 -1.35
CA GLY A 289 -24.67 -46.30 -1.86
C GLY A 289 -23.43 -47.17 -1.99
N GLU A 290 -23.62 -48.46 -1.71
CA GLU A 290 -22.70 -49.57 -1.91
C GLU A 290 -22.26 -49.69 -3.38
N ILE A 291 -20.99 -50.06 -3.59
CA ILE A 291 -20.46 -50.47 -4.89
C ILE A 291 -20.07 -51.94 -4.74
N ASP A 292 -20.82 -52.81 -5.40
CA ASP A 292 -20.47 -54.21 -5.64
C ASP A 292 -19.50 -54.30 -6.84
N GLU A 293 -18.44 -55.09 -6.66
CA GLU A 293 -17.54 -55.55 -7.72
C GLU A 293 -18.18 -56.68 -8.54
N PRO A 294 -17.76 -56.80 -9.81
CA PRO A 294 -17.39 -58.12 -10.35
C PRO A 294 -15.91 -58.23 -10.75
#